data_AF-A0AAD5PZA7-F1
#
_entry.id   AF-A0AAD5PZA7-F1
#
_cell.length_a   1.000
_cell.length_b   1.000
_cell.length_c   1.000
_cell.angle_alpha   90.00
_cell.angle_beta   90.00
_cell.angle_gamma   90.00
#
_symmetry.space_group_name_H-M   'P 1'
#
loop_
_entity.id
_entity.type
_entity.pdbx_description
1 polymer ?
#
loop_
_entity_poly.entity_id
_entity_poly.type
_entity_poly.pdbx_seq_one_letter_code
_entity_poly.pdbx_strand_id
1 'polypeptide(L)'
;MWTAHRRSYIGITAHWLGSDLKRRSASLEIRRVKGRHTFDVIAAAINEIHKEFKIVSKVNIMITDSGSNFLKAFKIFGPNKLIEEKDSAQNEDEFEDYDYDDEDEDVMYIDLNDIFEENNHIALELAQHEEHEDVDSEPDSERHEEIKFPYHVKCPCHLLNPIATADIHKIINPIFKKMKKRLIMNFRNFGIKNI
;
A
#
# COMPACT_ATOMS: atom_id res chain seq x y z
N MET A 1 -8.86 1.60 -4.22
CA MET A 1 -10.26 1.93 -3.82
C MET A 1 -11.10 2.09 -5.07
N TRP A 2 -12.43 1.97 -5.02
CA TRP A 2 -13.26 2.30 -6.19
C TRP A 2 -14.61 2.90 -5.80
N THR A 3 -15.26 3.54 -6.77
CA THR A 3 -16.60 4.12 -6.62
C THR A 3 -17.57 3.40 -7.55
N ALA A 4 -18.69 2.93 -7.00
CA ALA A 4 -19.79 2.31 -7.72
C ALA A 4 -21.13 2.84 -7.18
N HIS A 5 -22.05 3.21 -8.07
CA HIS A 5 -23.37 3.75 -7.70
C HIS A 5 -23.33 4.87 -6.63
N ARG A 6 -22.41 5.84 -6.80
CA ARG A 6 -22.18 6.97 -5.87
C ARG A 6 -21.81 6.53 -4.44
N ARG A 7 -21.23 5.34 -4.32
CA ARG A 7 -20.72 4.80 -3.06
C ARG A 7 -19.29 4.36 -3.29
N SER A 8 -18.47 4.49 -2.26
CA SER A 8 -17.06 4.15 -2.36
C SER A 8 -16.73 2.98 -1.47
N TYR A 9 -15.78 2.19 -1.95
CA TYR A 9 -15.44 0.90 -1.38
C TYR A 9 -13.93 0.74 -1.35
N ILE A 10 -13.43 0.28 -0.21
CA ILE A 10 -12.07 -0.19 -0.05
C ILE A 10 -12.11 -1.72 -0.05
N GLY A 11 -11.29 -2.33 -0.90
CA GLY A 11 -11.07 -3.77 -0.92
C GLY A 11 -9.63 -4.05 -0.55
N ILE A 12 -9.41 -5.02 0.33
CA ILE A 12 -8.07 -5.44 0.74
C ILE A 12 -7.87 -6.92 0.39
N THR A 13 -6.76 -7.20 -0.28
CA THR A 13 -6.30 -8.55 -0.60
C THR A 13 -4.95 -8.80 0.06
N ALA A 14 -4.77 -9.96 0.68
CA ALA A 14 -3.50 -10.40 1.21
C ALA A 14 -2.82 -11.36 0.24
N HIS A 15 -1.50 -11.26 0.13
CA HIS A 15 -0.66 -12.16 -0.66
C HIS A 15 0.54 -12.57 0.19
N TRP A 16 0.88 -13.85 0.20
CA TRP A 16 2.00 -14.38 0.98
C TRP A 16 2.61 -15.61 0.29
N LEU A 17 3.85 -15.97 0.64
CA LEU A 17 4.43 -17.27 0.24
C LEU A 17 4.05 -18.33 1.27
N GLY A 18 3.65 -19.50 0.78
CA GLY A 18 3.53 -20.69 1.60
C GLY A 18 4.88 -21.27 2.00
N SER A 19 4.86 -22.24 2.94
CA SER A 19 6.03 -23.07 3.27
C SER A 19 6.60 -23.82 2.06
N ASP A 20 5.80 -24.04 1.02
CA ASP A 20 6.20 -24.61 -0.26
C ASP A 20 6.70 -23.57 -1.26
N LEU A 21 6.96 -22.35 -0.81
CA LEU A 21 7.35 -21.18 -1.61
C LEU A 21 6.36 -20.79 -2.72
N LYS A 22 5.13 -21.33 -2.68
CA LYS A 22 4.09 -20.95 -3.63
C LYS A 22 3.33 -19.73 -3.13
N ARG A 23 3.11 -18.78 -4.02
CA ARG A 23 2.28 -17.60 -3.75
C ARG A 23 0.83 -18.03 -3.46
N ARG A 24 0.29 -17.55 -2.34
CA ARG A 24 -1.11 -17.66 -1.93
C ARG A 24 -1.74 -16.27 -1.94
N SER A 25 -3.05 -16.22 -2.04
CA SER A 25 -3.80 -14.97 -2.12
C SER A 25 -5.17 -15.16 -1.51
N ALA A 26 -5.63 -14.16 -0.75
CA ALA A 26 -6.96 -14.13 -0.17
C ALA A 26 -7.54 -12.72 -0.27
N SER A 27 -8.82 -12.63 -0.59
CA SER A 27 -9.59 -11.41 -0.37
C SER A 27 -9.93 -11.35 1.12
N LEU A 28 -9.44 -10.33 1.82
CA LEU A 28 -9.77 -10.15 3.23
C LEU A 28 -11.16 -9.55 3.33
N GLU A 29 -11.36 -8.35 2.77
CA GLU A 29 -12.63 -7.66 2.92
C GLU A 29 -12.90 -6.63 1.82
N ILE A 30 -14.18 -6.28 1.69
CA ILE A 30 -14.68 -5.14 0.92
C ILE A 30 -15.56 -4.29 1.83
N ARG A 31 -15.06 -3.15 2.28
CA ARG A 31 -15.80 -2.21 3.14
C ARG A 31 -16.29 -1.00 2.37
N ARG A 32 -17.50 -0.56 2.72
CA ARG A 32 -18.02 0.71 2.24
C ARG A 32 -17.41 1.86 3.04
N VAL A 33 -16.72 2.77 2.37
CA VAL A 33 -16.28 4.04 2.93
C VAL A 33 -17.41 5.06 2.78
N LYS A 34 -17.85 5.64 3.88
CA LYS A 34 -18.91 6.67 3.90
C LYS A 34 -18.29 8.03 4.16
N GLY A 35 -18.89 9.08 3.59
CA GLY A 35 -18.43 10.45 3.80
C GLY A 35 -17.20 10.80 2.98
N ARG A 36 -16.35 11.69 3.50
CA ARG A 36 -15.09 12.07 2.84
C ARG A 36 -14.07 10.95 3.01
N HIS A 37 -13.29 10.68 1.96
CA HIS A 37 -12.25 9.64 1.99
C HIS A 37 -10.89 10.28 2.32
N THR A 38 -10.84 11.07 3.40
CA THR A 38 -9.61 11.68 3.87
C THR A 38 -8.63 10.60 4.33
N PHE A 39 -7.35 10.97 4.43
CA PHE A 39 -6.26 10.04 4.71
C PHE A 39 -6.43 9.31 6.06
N ASP A 40 -6.95 10.00 7.08
CA ASP A 40 -7.28 9.47 8.40
C ASP A 40 -8.44 8.46 8.36
N VAL A 41 -9.49 8.73 7.59
CA VAL A 41 -10.62 7.80 7.40
C VAL A 41 -10.17 6.53 6.69
N ILE A 42 -9.32 6.66 5.67
CA ILE A 42 -8.70 5.52 4.99
C ILE A 42 -7.80 4.76 5.97
N ALA A 43 -7.02 5.48 6.77
CA ALA A 43 -6.08 4.87 7.69
C ALA A 43 -6.77 4.01 8.75
N ALA A 44 -7.81 4.58 9.37
CA ALA A 44 -8.67 3.89 10.33
C ALA A 44 -9.30 2.63 9.70
N ALA A 45 -9.87 2.73 8.50
CA ALA A 45 -10.52 1.60 7.83
C ALA A 45 -9.55 0.44 7.55
N ILE A 46 -8.32 0.73 7.11
CA ILE A 46 -7.28 -0.30 6.90
C ILE A 46 -6.88 -0.93 8.24
N ASN A 47 -6.65 -0.10 9.26
CA ASN A 47 -6.22 -0.57 10.59
C ASN A 47 -7.27 -1.49 11.23
N GLU A 48 -8.55 -1.13 11.13
CA GLU A 48 -9.65 -1.99 11.60
C GLU A 48 -9.66 -3.35 10.89
N ILE A 49 -9.44 -3.39 9.56
CA ILE A 49 -9.32 -4.66 8.81
C ILE A 49 -8.12 -5.45 9.33
N HIS A 50 -6.95 -4.82 9.51
CA HIS A 50 -5.78 -5.52 10.03
C HIS A 50 -6.01 -6.12 11.43
N LYS A 51 -6.71 -5.39 12.31
CA LYS A 51 -7.08 -5.86 13.65
C LYS A 51 -8.07 -7.02 13.58
N GLU A 52 -9.12 -6.91 12.76
CA GLU A 52 -10.14 -7.95 12.61
C GLU A 52 -9.55 -9.29 12.15
N PHE A 53 -8.62 -9.25 11.19
CA PHE A 53 -7.93 -10.44 10.71
C PHE A 53 -6.72 -10.86 11.56
N LYS A 54 -6.40 -10.11 12.63
CA LYS A 54 -5.24 -10.34 13.52
C LYS A 54 -3.92 -10.44 12.75
N ILE A 55 -3.75 -9.54 11.79
CA ILE A 55 -2.57 -9.47 10.91
C ILE A 55 -1.75 -8.19 11.10
N VAL A 56 -2.11 -7.30 12.05
CA VAL A 56 -1.41 -6.01 12.27
C VAL A 56 0.12 -6.17 12.27
N SER A 57 0.64 -7.12 13.06
CA SER A 57 2.08 -7.41 13.17
C SER A 57 2.66 -8.31 12.07
N LYS A 58 1.84 -8.75 11.11
CA LYS A 58 2.22 -9.70 10.05
C LYS A 58 2.29 -9.07 8.67
N VAL A 59 1.79 -7.84 8.50
CA VAL A 59 1.85 -7.15 7.20
C VAL A 59 3.20 -6.46 7.09
N ASN A 60 4.03 -6.88 6.12
CA ASN A 60 5.32 -6.23 5.87
C ASN A 60 5.23 -5.10 4.83
N ILE A 61 4.32 -5.24 3.85
CA ILE A 61 4.20 -4.32 2.71
C ILE A 61 2.73 -4.10 2.37
N MET A 62 2.36 -2.85 2.09
CA MET A 62 1.06 -2.47 1.54
C MET A 62 1.22 -1.86 0.14
N ILE A 63 0.42 -2.32 -0.81
CA ILE A 63 0.43 -1.85 -2.19
C ILE A 63 -0.90 -1.16 -2.50
N THR A 64 -0.88 0.13 -2.86
CA THR A 64 -2.10 0.87 -3.24
C THR A 64 -1.88 1.68 -4.51
N ASP A 65 -2.96 2.18 -5.11
CA ASP A 65 -2.84 3.21 -6.15
C ASP A 65 -2.17 4.50 -5.61
N SER A 66 -1.73 5.38 -6.52
CA SER A 66 -1.12 6.68 -6.19
C SER A 66 -2.16 7.74 -5.76
N GLY A 67 -3.34 7.34 -5.26
CA GLY A 67 -4.32 8.29 -4.77
C GLY A 67 -3.74 9.14 -3.63
N SER A 68 -3.86 10.47 -3.72
CA SER A 68 -3.23 11.41 -2.79
C SER A 68 -3.53 11.12 -1.32
N ASN A 69 -4.76 10.70 -1.00
CA ASN A 69 -5.13 10.33 0.38
C ASN A 69 -4.45 9.03 0.85
N PHE A 70 -4.15 8.08 -0.03
CA PHE A 70 -3.32 6.92 0.33
C PHE A 70 -1.89 7.37 0.59
N LEU A 71 -1.30 8.17 -0.31
CA LEU A 71 0.06 8.70 -0.13
C LEU A 71 0.19 9.47 1.19
N LYS A 72 -0.78 10.33 1.52
CA LYS A 72 -0.81 11.06 2.80
C LYS A 72 -0.90 10.12 4.00
N ALA A 73 -1.76 9.10 3.93
CA ALA A 73 -1.93 8.14 5.01
C ALA A 73 -0.64 7.37 5.29
N PHE A 74 0.04 6.87 4.25
CA PHE A 74 1.31 6.15 4.43
C PHE A 74 2.48 7.07 4.79
N LYS A 75 2.43 8.36 4.41
CA LYS A 75 3.41 9.36 4.91
C LYS A 75 3.26 9.64 6.40
N ILE A 76 2.03 9.69 6.92
CA ILE A 76 1.75 10.04 8.32
C ILE A 76 1.82 8.83 9.25
N PHE A 77 1.28 7.69 8.81
CA PHE A 77 1.16 6.48 9.63
C PHE A 77 2.17 5.40 9.28
N GLY A 78 2.88 5.49 8.16
CA GLY A 78 3.89 4.51 7.75
C GLY A 78 5.17 4.58 8.58
N PRO A 79 6.15 3.71 8.31
CA PRO A 79 7.44 3.78 8.97
C PRO A 79 8.12 5.10 8.55
N ASN A 80 8.38 5.97 9.53
CA ASN A 80 9.17 7.18 9.31
C ASN A 80 10.59 6.77 8.91
N LYS A 81 10.88 6.69 7.61
CA LYS A 81 12.27 6.67 7.14
C LYS A 81 12.83 8.08 7.35
N LEU A 82 13.52 8.27 8.47
CA LEU A 82 14.58 9.26 8.73
C LEU A 82 14.49 10.56 7.88
N ILE A 83 13.66 11.50 8.31
CA ILE A 83 14.04 12.93 8.27
C ILE A 83 14.45 13.29 9.70
N GLU A 84 15.44 12.56 10.23
CA GLU A 84 16.27 13.09 11.31
C GLU A 84 17.60 13.46 10.65
N GLU A 85 17.68 14.68 10.11
CA GLU A 85 18.81 15.58 10.31
C GLU A 85 18.47 16.99 9.81
N LYS A 86 18.24 17.90 10.79
CA LYS A 86 18.36 19.38 10.76
C LYS A 86 17.30 20.10 9.91
N ASP A 87 16.35 20.83 10.49
CA ASP A 87 16.61 21.96 11.37
C ASP A 87 15.59 22.13 12.52
N SER A 88 16.16 22.20 13.73
CA SER A 88 15.91 23.20 14.76
C SER A 88 14.53 23.89 14.83
N ALA A 89 13.77 23.48 15.85
CA ALA A 89 13.04 24.33 16.80
C ALA A 89 11.89 25.23 16.29
N GLN A 90 10.72 24.98 16.91
CA GLN A 90 9.57 25.87 17.13
C GLN A 90 8.66 26.12 15.91
N ASN A 91 7.46 25.54 15.89
CA ASN A 91 6.22 26.18 16.39
C ASN A 91 5.03 25.21 16.23
N GLU A 92 4.19 25.16 17.27
CA GLU A 92 2.84 24.59 17.20
C GLU A 92 1.96 25.48 16.31
N ASP A 93 1.01 24.86 15.61
CA ASP A 93 -0.10 25.45 14.84
C ASP A 93 0.21 26.15 13.50
N GLU A 94 0.48 25.37 12.44
CA GLU A 94 -0.06 25.66 11.10
C GLU A 94 -0.08 24.38 10.23
N PHE A 95 -1.26 23.78 10.04
CA PHE A 95 -1.46 22.69 9.08
C PHE A 95 -1.49 23.30 7.68
N GLU A 96 -0.32 23.58 7.13
CA GLU A 96 -0.18 23.99 5.73
C GLU A 96 -0.43 22.78 4.82
N ASP A 97 -1.39 22.96 3.92
CA ASP A 97 -1.69 22.08 2.80
C ASP A 97 -0.53 22.19 1.79
N TYR A 98 0.53 21.41 2.03
CA TYR A 98 1.64 21.34 1.09
C TYR A 98 1.16 20.74 -0.23
N ASP A 99 1.31 21.55 -1.28
CA ASP A 99 1.08 21.19 -2.68
C ASP A 99 1.86 19.91 -3.02
N TYR A 100 1.17 18.95 -3.62
CA TYR A 100 1.73 17.67 -4.05
C TYR A 100 2.53 17.89 -5.33
N ASP A 101 3.74 18.43 -5.22
CA ASP A 101 4.71 18.35 -6.32
C ASP A 101 5.24 16.91 -6.39
N ASP A 102 4.71 16.18 -7.36
CA ASP A 102 5.03 14.80 -7.78
C ASP A 102 6.42 14.70 -8.46
N GLU A 103 7.37 15.60 -8.13
CA GLU A 103 8.67 15.69 -8.80
C GLU A 103 9.75 14.78 -8.22
N ASP A 104 9.57 14.23 -7.02
CA ASP A 104 10.46 13.22 -6.46
C ASP A 104 9.79 11.85 -6.53
N GLU A 105 9.93 11.20 -7.68
CA GLU A 105 9.63 9.78 -7.85
C GLU A 105 10.71 8.97 -7.11
N ASP A 106 10.67 9.02 -5.77
CA ASP A 106 11.52 8.22 -4.88
C ASP A 106 11.19 6.74 -5.09
N VAL A 107 11.86 6.12 -6.06
CA VAL A 107 11.93 4.66 -6.19
C VAL A 107 12.76 4.16 -5.03
N MET A 108 12.11 3.98 -3.89
CA MET A 108 12.76 3.39 -2.73
C MET A 108 12.96 1.90 -2.95
N TYR A 109 14.23 1.50 -3.02
CA TYR A 109 14.65 0.10 -3.00
C TYR A 109 14.45 -0.46 -1.59
N ILE A 110 13.69 -1.56 -1.50
CA ILE A 110 13.56 -2.34 -0.26
C ILE A 110 14.58 -3.46 -0.36
N ASP A 111 15.54 -3.51 0.58
CA ASP A 111 16.39 -4.68 0.70
C ASP A 111 15.54 -5.84 1.23
N LEU A 112 15.51 -6.95 0.48
CA LEU A 112 14.81 -8.14 0.92
C LEU A 112 15.42 -8.70 2.20
N ASN A 113 16.71 -8.47 2.43
CA ASN A 113 17.40 -8.91 3.62
C ASN A 113 16.85 -8.24 4.90
N ASP A 114 16.56 -6.94 4.84
CA ASP A 114 15.96 -6.19 5.96
C ASP A 114 14.60 -6.77 6.37
N ILE A 115 13.76 -7.14 5.38
CA ILE A 115 12.45 -7.77 5.63
C ILE A 115 12.62 -9.14 6.32
N PHE A 116 13.63 -9.93 5.91
CA PHE A 116 13.86 -11.24 6.48
C PHE A 116 14.41 -11.16 7.91
N GLU A 117 15.29 -10.21 8.18
CA GLU A 117 15.86 -9.98 9.50
C GLU A 117 14.79 -9.53 10.52
N GLU A 118 13.92 -8.59 10.15
CA GLU A 118 12.83 -8.12 11.01
C GLU A 118 11.84 -9.25 11.34
N ASN A 119 11.46 -10.07 10.36
CA ASN A 119 10.60 -11.22 10.58
C ASN A 119 11.25 -12.29 11.47
N ASN A 120 12.57 -12.47 11.37
CA ASN A 120 13.29 -13.42 12.21
C ASN A 120 13.36 -12.94 13.67
N HIS A 121 13.54 -11.63 13.89
CA HIS A 121 13.46 -11.03 15.23
C HIS A 121 12.08 -11.19 15.86
N ILE A 122 11.01 -10.90 15.12
CA ILE A 122 9.63 -11.11 15.61
C ILE A 122 9.35 -12.59 15.91
N ALA A 123 9.83 -13.51 15.06
CA ALA A 123 9.69 -14.94 15.30
C ALA A 123 10.44 -15.41 16.56
N LEU A 124 11.62 -14.85 16.83
CA LEU A 124 12.39 -15.10 18.05
C LEU A 124 11.71 -14.54 19.30
N GLU A 125 11.13 -13.35 19.22
CA GLU A 125 10.43 -12.70 20.32
C GLU A 125 9.11 -13.44 20.66
N LEU A 126 8.37 -13.89 19.65
CA LEU A 126 7.18 -14.74 19.83
C LEU A 126 7.53 -16.12 20.43
N ALA A 127 8.68 -16.71 20.06
CA ALA A 127 9.15 -17.96 20.64
C ALA A 127 9.60 -17.81 22.10
N GLN A 128 10.00 -16.61 22.53
CA GLN A 128 10.35 -16.30 23.92
C GLN A 128 9.12 -15.98 24.79
N HIS A 129 8.02 -15.55 24.17
CA HIS A 129 6.77 -15.22 24.87
C HIS A 129 5.87 -16.42 25.15
N GLU A 130 6.17 -17.63 24.66
CA GLU A 130 5.41 -18.86 24.97
C GLU A 130 5.70 -19.43 26.38
N GLU A 131 6.65 -18.88 27.16
CA GLU A 131 7.03 -19.41 28.48
C GLU A 131 6.46 -18.65 29.71
N HIS A 132 5.67 -17.57 29.54
CA HIS A 132 5.10 -16.85 30.67
C HIS A 132 3.58 -16.59 30.51
N GLU A 133 2.79 -17.62 30.82
CA GLU A 133 1.40 -17.45 31.27
C GLU A 133 1.37 -16.85 32.69
N ASP A 134 0.31 -16.07 32.94
CA ASP A 134 -0.20 -15.56 34.22
C ASP A 134 0.45 -14.32 34.86
N VAL A 135 -0.03 -13.11 34.47
CA VAL A 135 -0.25 -12.02 35.43
C VAL A 135 -1.51 -11.21 35.06
N ASP A 136 -2.52 -11.30 35.91
CA ASP A 136 -3.70 -10.43 35.98
C ASP A 136 -3.31 -8.95 35.83
N SER A 137 -3.83 -8.28 34.81
CA SER A 137 -3.77 -6.83 34.67
C SER A 137 -5.17 -6.27 34.49
N GLU A 138 -5.56 -5.41 35.45
CA GLU A 138 -6.77 -4.57 35.47
C GLU A 138 -7.04 -3.85 34.13
N PRO A 139 -8.30 -3.46 33.83
CA PRO A 139 -8.66 -2.89 32.54
C PRO A 139 -8.17 -1.43 32.49
N ASP A 140 -6.98 -1.25 31.95
CA ASP A 140 -6.40 0.07 31.75
C ASP A 140 -7.15 0.82 30.63
N SER A 141 -7.42 2.10 30.87
CA SER A 141 -8.24 3.00 30.06
C SER A 141 -7.87 2.91 28.58
N GLU A 142 -8.87 3.00 27.69
CA GLU A 142 -8.77 2.98 26.22
C GLU A 142 -7.54 3.74 25.70
N ARG A 143 -6.39 3.06 25.65
CA ARG A 143 -5.21 3.60 24.98
C ARG A 143 -5.57 3.52 23.50
N HIS A 144 -5.79 4.67 22.86
CA HIS A 144 -5.89 4.72 21.41
C HIS A 144 -4.59 4.15 20.85
N GLU A 145 -4.60 2.87 20.44
CA GLU A 145 -3.47 2.24 19.77
C GLU A 145 -3.11 3.08 18.55
N GLU A 146 -1.91 3.63 18.58
CA GLU A 146 -1.35 4.43 17.49
C GLU A 146 -1.35 3.59 16.20
N ILE A 147 -1.93 4.14 15.13
CA ILE A 147 -1.96 3.47 13.83
C ILE A 147 -0.53 3.46 13.27
N LYS A 148 0.03 2.28 13.08
CA LYS A 148 1.32 2.08 12.40
C LYS A 148 1.12 1.24 11.17
N PHE A 149 1.39 1.83 10.02
CA PHE A 149 1.35 1.18 8.74
C PHE A 149 2.70 0.56 8.38
N PRO A 150 2.66 -0.55 7.65
CA PRO A 150 3.86 -1.13 7.06
C PRO A 150 4.33 -0.27 5.90
N TYR A 151 5.46 -0.67 5.33
CA TYR A 151 6.04 -0.02 4.17
C TYR A 151 5.05 0.06 2.99
N HIS A 152 5.04 1.21 2.29
CA HIS A 152 4.12 1.47 1.18
C HIS A 152 4.80 1.34 -0.18
N VAL A 153 4.09 0.73 -1.13
CA VAL A 153 4.48 0.65 -2.54
C VAL A 153 3.34 1.13 -3.42
N LYS A 154 3.63 2.03 -4.37
CA LYS A 154 2.67 2.45 -5.40
C LYS A 154 2.38 1.28 -6.35
N CYS A 155 1.11 1.09 -6.72
CA CYS A 155 0.72 0.02 -7.65
C CYS A 155 1.41 0.24 -8.99
N PRO A 156 2.21 -0.72 -9.49
CA PRO A 156 2.85 -0.61 -10.80
C PRO A 156 1.82 -0.45 -11.92
N CYS A 157 0.60 -0.95 -11.73
CA CYS A 157 -0.50 -0.80 -12.66
C CYS A 157 -0.81 0.67 -13.00
N HIS A 158 -0.71 1.57 -12.03
CA HIS A 158 -0.97 2.98 -12.25
C HIS A 158 0.14 3.66 -13.04
N LEU A 159 1.39 3.21 -12.89
CA LEU A 159 2.54 3.72 -13.64
C LEU A 159 2.63 3.12 -15.06
N LEU A 160 2.34 1.82 -15.20
CA LEU A 160 2.38 1.12 -16.48
C LEU A 160 1.20 1.48 -17.39
N ASN A 161 0.05 1.87 -16.83
CA ASN A 161 -1.12 2.22 -17.62
C ASN A 161 -0.89 3.49 -18.48
N PRO A 162 -0.34 4.61 -17.99
CA PRO A 162 0.10 5.74 -18.80
C PRO A 162 1.10 5.36 -19.90
N ILE A 163 2.07 4.48 -19.59
CA ILE A 163 3.01 3.99 -20.60
C ILE A 163 2.25 3.28 -21.74
N ALA A 164 1.33 2.39 -21.37
CA ALA A 164 0.56 1.58 -22.31
C ALA A 164 -0.51 2.37 -23.08
N THR A 165 -1.06 3.45 -22.51
CA THR A 165 -2.23 4.17 -23.07
C THR A 165 -1.88 5.55 -23.63
N ALA A 166 -0.88 6.24 -23.09
CA ALA A 166 -0.47 7.57 -23.52
C ALA A 166 0.87 7.53 -24.27
N ASP A 167 1.93 7.02 -23.63
CA ASP A 167 3.28 7.11 -24.21
C ASP A 167 3.48 6.21 -25.41
N ILE A 168 2.70 5.11 -25.51
CA ILE A 168 2.69 4.25 -26.68
C ILE A 168 2.38 5.00 -27.99
N HIS A 169 1.69 6.14 -27.92
CA HIS A 169 1.40 6.99 -29.08
C HIS A 169 2.56 7.91 -29.44
N LYS A 170 3.43 8.21 -28.47
CA LYS A 170 4.64 9.03 -28.63
C LYS A 170 5.82 8.21 -29.14
N ILE A 171 5.75 6.87 -29.13
CA ILE A 171 6.82 6.00 -29.63
C ILE A 171 6.96 6.13 -31.16
N ILE A 172 8.09 6.70 -31.60
CA ILE A 172 8.40 6.90 -33.03
C ILE A 172 9.04 5.65 -33.65
N ASN A 173 9.57 4.73 -32.82
CA ASN A 173 10.33 3.56 -33.26
C ASN A 173 9.57 2.71 -34.32
N PRO A 174 10.15 2.50 -35.52
CA PRO A 174 9.48 1.83 -36.64
C PRO A 174 9.26 0.32 -36.40
N ILE A 175 10.17 -0.36 -35.67
CA ILE A 175 10.02 -1.77 -35.29
C ILE A 175 8.82 -1.92 -34.36
N PHE A 176 8.72 -1.05 -33.37
CA PHE A 176 7.59 -1.02 -32.44
C PHE A 176 6.26 -0.76 -33.15
N LYS A 177 6.20 0.20 -34.08
CA LYS A 177 5.00 0.46 -34.90
C LYS A 177 4.59 -0.76 -35.72
N LYS A 178 5.54 -1.50 -36.27
CA LYS A 178 5.27 -2.74 -37.03
C LYS A 178 4.71 -3.84 -36.12
N MET A 179 5.29 -4.01 -34.93
CA MET A 179 4.77 -4.96 -33.93
C MET A 179 3.37 -4.59 -33.45
N LYS A 180 3.12 -3.32 -33.10
CA LYS A 180 1.80 -2.81 -32.70
C LYS A 180 0.72 -3.09 -33.76
N LYS A 181 1.01 -2.80 -35.03
CA LYS A 181 0.07 -3.09 -36.14
C LYS A 181 -0.27 -4.59 -36.25
N ARG A 182 0.74 -5.46 -36.11
CA ARG A 182 0.56 -6.92 -36.18
C ARG A 182 -0.28 -7.42 -35.00
N LEU A 183 -0.02 -6.91 -33.81
CA LEU A 183 -0.76 -7.24 -32.59
C LEU A 183 -2.24 -6.82 -32.69
N ILE A 184 -2.51 -5.59 -33.15
CA ILE A 184 -3.87 -5.07 -33.35
C ILE A 184 -4.63 -5.90 -34.40
N MET A 185 -3.98 -6.29 -35.49
CA MET A 185 -4.58 -7.21 -36.48
C MET A 185 -4.94 -8.55 -35.86
N ASN A 186 -4.06 -9.13 -35.06
CA ASN A 186 -4.33 -10.39 -34.36
C ASN A 186 -5.53 -10.25 -33.41
N PHE A 187 -5.60 -9.20 -32.59
CA PHE A 187 -6.73 -8.99 -31.69
C PHE A 187 -8.06 -8.83 -32.41
N ARG A 188 -8.07 -8.15 -33.56
CA ARG A 188 -9.26 -8.05 -34.42
C ARG A 188 -9.70 -9.42 -34.95
N ASN A 189 -8.76 -10.30 -35.28
CA ASN A 189 -9.07 -11.67 -35.72
C ASN A 189 -9.67 -12.53 -34.60
N PHE A 190 -9.40 -12.19 -33.33
CA PHE A 190 -10.00 -12.84 -32.15
C PHE A 190 -11.32 -12.19 -31.68
N GLY A 191 -11.88 -11.24 -32.44
CA GLY A 191 -13.16 -10.60 -32.11
C GLY A 191 -13.09 -9.58 -30.97
N ILE A 192 -11.89 -9.24 -30.49
CA ILE A 192 -11.69 -8.23 -29.44
C ILE A 192 -11.65 -6.84 -30.09
N LYS A 193 -12.71 -6.06 -29.88
CA LYS A 193 -12.79 -4.68 -30.40
C LYS A 193 -12.27 -3.68 -29.36
N ASN A 194 -11.22 -2.96 -29.77
CA ASN A 194 -10.59 -1.80 -29.13
C ASN A 194 -9.77 -2.05 -27.86
N ILE A 195 -8.47 -1.75 -27.96
CA ILE A 195 -7.60 -1.24 -26.89
C ILE A 195 -7.25 0.18 -27.31
#